data_AF-A0A382BG95-F1
#
_entry.id   AF-A0A382BG95-F1
#
_cell.length_a   1.000
_cell.length_b   1.000
_cell.length_c   1.000
_cell.angle_alpha   90.00
_cell.angle_beta   90.00
_cell.angle_gamma   90.00
#
_symmetry.space_group_name_H-M   'P 1'
#
loop_
_entity.id
_entity.type
_entity.pdbx_description
1 polymer ?
#
loop_
_entity_poly.entity_id
_entity_poly.type
_entity_poly.pdbx_seq_one_letter_code
_entity_poly.pdbx_strand_id
1 'polypeptide(L)'
;VLAVTAISSVSFLGDRLQSSIQQQASVVLAADMAFRSTSPLPEDYLTSATNQGLRVAKTISFLSMALANNDNLLASIKATTSAYPLRGTVVLRDFKGE
;
A
#
# COMPACT_ATOMS: atom_id res chain seq x y z
N VAL A 1 7.27 -4.48 41.06
CA VAL A 1 6.16 -4.14 40.12
C VAL A 1 6.53 -2.95 39.24
N LEU A 2 6.95 -1.80 39.79
CA LEU A 2 7.35 -0.61 39.00
C LEU A 2 8.36 -0.87 37.86
N ALA A 3 9.42 -1.65 38.12
CA ALA A 3 10.43 -1.97 37.11
C ALA A 3 9.86 -2.76 35.92
N VAL A 4 8.98 -3.73 36.19
CA VAL A 4 8.33 -4.54 35.15
C VAL A 4 7.35 -3.69 34.35
N THR A 5 6.58 -2.82 35.02
CA THR A 5 5.67 -1.89 34.34
C THR A 5 6.42 -0.92 33.42
N ALA A 6 7.54 -0.36 33.87
CA ALA A 6 8.34 0.56 33.07
C ALA A 6 8.95 -0.13 31.83
N ILE A 7 9.51 -1.34 31.98
CA ILE A 7 10.07 -2.12 30.87
C ILE A 7 8.96 -2.48 29.87
N SER A 8 7.80 -2.95 30.34
CA SER A 8 6.67 -3.29 29.47
C SER A 8 6.11 -2.07 28.72
N SER A 9 6.04 -0.89 29.36
CA SER A 9 5.59 0.34 28.70
C SER A 9 6.53 0.79 27.59
N VAL A 10 7.85 0.65 27.78
CA VAL A 10 8.84 1.00 26.75
C VAL A 10 8.76 0.02 25.57
N SER A 11 8.64 -1.29 25.84
CA SER A 11 8.47 -2.29 24.78
C SER A 11 7.21 -2.06 23.96
N PHE A 12 6.06 -1.80 24.62
CA PHE A 12 4.81 -1.49 23.92
C PHE A 12 4.90 -0.23 23.05
N LEU A 13 5.61 0.80 23.53
CA LEU A 13 5.83 2.01 22.76
C LEU A 13 6.71 1.73 21.53
N GLY A 14 7.77 0.93 21.69
CA GLY A 14 8.63 0.47 20.60
C GLY A 14 7.85 -0.28 19.53
N ASP A 15 7.01 -1.23 19.94
CA ASP A 15 6.16 -2.02 19.03
C ASP A 15 5.18 -1.12 18.26
N ARG A 16 4.59 -0.13 18.94
CA ARG A 16 3.70 0.85 18.30
C ARG A 16 4.44 1.73 17.30
N LEU A 17 5.62 2.22 17.65
CA LEU A 17 6.45 3.03 16.75
C LEU A 17 6.87 2.22 15.53
N GLN A 18 7.29 0.97 15.72
CA GLN A 18 7.65 0.07 14.63
C GLN A 18 6.45 -0.20 13.72
N SER A 19 5.27 -0.45 14.29
CA SER A 19 4.04 -0.65 13.51
C SER A 19 3.64 0.61 12.73
N SER A 20 3.72 1.80 13.33
CA SER A 20 3.41 3.06 12.65
C SER A 20 4.41 3.39 11.55
N ILE A 21 5.71 3.15 11.78
CA ILE A 21 6.76 3.30 10.77
C ILE A 21 6.55 2.29 9.63
N GLN A 22 6.21 1.04 9.94
CA GLN A 22 5.92 0.01 8.92
C GLN A 22 4.70 0.39 8.05
N GLN A 23 3.66 0.98 8.67
CA GLN A 23 2.48 1.48 7.97
C GLN A 23 2.81 2.70 7.09
N GLN A 24 3.67 3.61 7.54
CA GLN A 24 4.13 4.76 6.75
C GLN A 24 5.13 4.36 5.64
N ALA A 25 5.98 3.36 5.88
CA ALA A 25 6.98 2.87 4.93
C ALA A 25 6.36 2.16 3.72
N SER A 26 5.12 1.69 3.81
CA SER A 26 4.40 1.06 2.69
C SER A 26 3.97 2.06 1.60
N VAL A 27 4.23 3.35 1.77
CA VAL A 27 3.85 4.40 0.80
C VAL A 27 4.96 4.74 -0.21
N VAL A 28 6.16 4.20 -0.07
CA VAL A 28 7.30 4.71 -0.83
C VAL A 28 7.69 3.75 -1.98
N LEU A 29 7.26 4.16 -3.18
CA LEU A 29 7.90 3.90 -4.47
C LEU A 29 7.74 2.50 -5.07
N ALA A 30 6.52 2.15 -5.48
CA ALA A 30 6.35 1.19 -6.57
C ALA A 30 6.78 1.75 -7.95
N ALA A 31 7.25 3.01 -7.99
CA ALA A 31 7.76 3.75 -9.13
C ALA A 31 8.61 4.94 -8.64
N ASP A 32 9.51 5.46 -9.46
CA ASP A 32 10.29 6.67 -9.13
C ASP A 32 9.41 7.94 -9.12
N MET A 33 8.32 7.94 -9.89
CA MET A 33 7.32 9.01 -9.93
C MET A 33 5.92 8.40 -10.07
N ALA A 34 4.93 8.97 -9.36
CA ALA A 34 3.55 8.51 -9.41
C ALA A 34 2.60 9.71 -9.59
N PHE A 35 1.82 9.69 -10.67
CA PHE A 35 0.74 10.65 -10.90
C PHE A 35 -0.56 10.08 -10.32
N ARG A 36 -1.21 10.84 -9.44
CA ARG A 36 -2.49 10.47 -8.84
C ARG A 36 -3.51 11.55 -9.13
N SER A 37 -4.67 11.12 -9.63
CA SER A 37 -5.81 11.99 -9.90
C SER A 37 -7.09 11.26 -9.49
N THR A 38 -8.08 12.01 -9.02
CA THR A 38 -9.43 11.49 -8.75
C THR A 38 -10.25 11.34 -10.04
N SER A 39 -9.81 11.97 -11.14
CA SER A 39 -10.39 11.89 -12.47
C SER A 39 -9.47 11.10 -13.42
N PRO A 40 -9.99 10.43 -14.46
CA PRO A 40 -9.17 9.76 -15.46
C PRO A 40 -8.06 10.68 -16.00
N LEU A 41 -6.82 10.22 -15.94
CA LEU A 41 -5.69 10.94 -16.52
C LEU A 41 -5.79 10.88 -18.06
N PRO A 42 -5.53 11.99 -18.77
CA PRO A 42 -5.47 11.99 -20.24
C PRO A 42 -4.44 10.98 -20.76
N GLU A 43 -4.76 10.31 -21.87
CA GLU A 43 -3.88 9.29 -22.43
C GLU A 43 -2.55 9.84 -22.97
N ASP A 44 -2.51 11.14 -23.30
CA ASP A 44 -1.32 11.84 -23.79
C ASP A 44 -0.11 11.69 -22.86
N TYR A 45 -0.34 11.62 -21.55
CA TYR A 45 0.72 11.39 -20.57
C TYR A 45 1.34 10.00 -20.69
N LEU A 46 0.53 8.98 -20.95
CA LEU A 46 0.98 7.60 -21.12
C LEU A 46 1.74 7.45 -22.44
N THR A 47 1.20 8.04 -23.50
CA THR A 47 1.82 8.03 -24.83
C THR A 47 3.16 8.74 -24.79
N SER A 48 3.24 9.91 -24.16
CA SER A 48 4.49 10.65 -23.99
C SER A 48 5.53 9.87 -23.18
N ALA A 49 5.12 9.25 -22.08
CA ALA A 49 6.01 8.44 -21.26
C ALA A 49 6.53 7.20 -22.02
N THR A 50 5.66 6.54 -22.78
CA THR A 50 6.03 5.39 -23.63
C THR A 50 6.99 5.80 -24.73
N ASN A 51 6.76 6.95 -25.38
CA ASN A 51 7.65 7.50 -26.41
C ASN A 51 9.03 7.90 -25.85
N GLN A 52 9.11 8.27 -24.58
CA GLN A 52 10.36 8.53 -23.87
C GLN A 52 11.06 7.25 -23.37
N GLY A 53 10.51 6.06 -23.67
CA GLY A 53 11.06 4.77 -23.24
C GLY A 53 10.90 4.48 -21.74
N LEU A 54 10.01 5.21 -21.05
CA LEU A 54 9.76 5.02 -19.63
C LEU A 54 8.88 3.80 -19.42
N ARG A 55 9.18 3.02 -18.38
CA ARG A 55 8.29 1.95 -17.92
C ARG A 55 7.13 2.58 -17.16
N VAL A 56 5.91 2.26 -17.58
CA VAL A 56 4.69 2.81 -16.98
C VAL A 56 3.83 1.69 -16.42
N ALA A 57 3.23 1.91 -15.25
CA ALA A 57 2.24 1.03 -14.67
C ALA A 57 1.00 1.86 -14.31
N LYS A 58 -0.19 1.36 -14.66
CA LYS A 58 -1.45 1.96 -14.24
C LYS A 58 -1.94 1.29 -12.98
N THR A 59 -2.47 2.08 -12.07
CA THR A 59 -3.11 1.59 -10.85
C THR A 59 -4.39 2.36 -10.59
N ILE A 60 -5.44 1.65 -10.20
CA ILE A 60 -6.70 2.22 -9.73
C ILE A 60 -6.90 1.73 -8.29
N SER A 61 -7.34 2.60 -7.39
CA SER A 61 -7.65 2.22 -6.02
C SER A 61 -8.98 2.81 -5.59
N PHE A 62 -9.84 1.99 -5.02
CA PHE A 62 -11.17 2.38 -4.56
C PHE A 62 -11.57 1.56 -3.34
N LEU A 63 -12.51 2.07 -2.55
CA LEU A 63 -13.09 1.33 -1.44
C LEU A 63 -14.29 0.52 -1.95
N SER A 64 -14.42 -0.73 -1.49
CA SER A 64 -15.54 -1.61 -1.83
C SER A 64 -15.83 -2.55 -0.67
N MET A 65 -17.09 -2.98 -0.56
CA MET A 65 -17.49 -4.01 0.40
C MET A 65 -17.06 -5.39 -0.12
N ALA A 66 -16.20 -6.07 0.63
CA ALA A 66 -15.83 -7.45 0.39
C ALA A 66 -16.63 -8.36 1.34
N LEU A 67 -17.22 -9.42 0.79
CA LEU A 67 -17.88 -10.46 1.60
C LEU A 67 -16.92 -11.61 1.80
N ALA A 68 -16.70 -12.00 3.05
CA ALA A 68 -15.93 -13.19 3.40
C ALA A 68 -16.58 -13.90 4.58
N ASN A 69 -16.89 -15.20 4.47
CA ASN A 69 -17.38 -16.03 5.57
C ASN A 69 -18.54 -15.41 6.40
N ASN A 70 -19.56 -14.86 5.74
CA ASN A 70 -20.70 -14.13 6.33
C ASN A 70 -20.39 -12.74 6.93
N ASP A 71 -19.14 -12.28 6.90
CA ASP A 71 -18.77 -10.94 7.33
C ASP A 71 -18.63 -9.97 6.14
N ASN A 72 -19.15 -8.77 6.36
CA ASN A 72 -19.12 -7.66 5.40
C ASN A 72 -18.03 -6.68 5.84
N LEU A 73 -16.93 -6.63 5.09
CA LEU A 73 -15.76 -5.81 5.41
C LEU A 73 -15.57 -4.73 4.36
N LEU A 74 -15.38 -3.48 4.80
CA LEU A 74 -14.96 -2.41 3.90
C LEU A 74 -13.48 -2.61 3.57
N ALA A 75 -13.19 -2.95 2.30
CA ALA A 75 -11.86 -3.23 1.82
C ALA A 75 -11.38 -2.16 0.83
N SER A 76 -10.08 -1.89 0.83
CA SER A 76 -9.44 -1.09 -0.22
C SER A 76 -8.97 -2.02 -1.33
N ILE A 77 -9.60 -1.90 -2.50
CA ILE A 77 -9.24 -2.66 -3.69
C ILE A 77 -8.27 -1.84 -4.53
N LYS A 78 -7.12 -2.43 -4.87
CA LYS A 78 -6.14 -1.85 -5.79
C LYS A 78 -6.00 -2.74 -7.03
N ALA A 79 -6.48 -2.25 -8.16
CA ALA A 79 -6.26 -2.86 -9.47
C ALA A 79 -4.97 -2.31 -10.09
N THR A 80 -4.15 -3.17 -10.67
CA THR A 80 -2.86 -2.79 -11.26
C THR A 80 -2.63 -3.48 -12.59
N THR A 81 -1.87 -2.85 -13.49
CA THR A 81 -1.38 -3.49 -14.72
C THR A 81 -0.24 -4.46 -14.43
N SER A 82 0.04 -5.39 -15.33
CA SER A 82 1.14 -6.37 -15.23
C SER A 82 2.54 -5.75 -15.03
N ALA A 83 2.74 -4.50 -15.44
CA ALA A 83 4.00 -3.79 -15.23
C ALA A 83 4.23 -3.32 -13.77
N TYR A 84 3.22 -3.44 -12.90
CA TYR A 84 3.34 -3.10 -11.48
C TYR A 84 3.93 -4.27 -10.67
N PRO A 85 4.82 -4.01 -9.70
CA PRO A 85 5.44 -2.71 -9.41
C PRO A 85 6.62 -2.42 -10.36
N LEU A 86 6.88 -1.14 -10.63
CA LEU A 86 8.06 -0.72 -11.41
C LEU A 86 9.35 -0.81 -10.58
N ARG A 87 9.22 -0.75 -9.26
CA ARG A 87 10.30 -0.84 -8.27
C ARG A 87 9.90 -1.79 -7.15
N GLY A 88 10.83 -2.65 -6.74
CA GLY A 88 10.63 -3.62 -5.66
C GLY A 88 9.78 -4.83 -6.07
N THR A 89 9.24 -5.54 -5.08
CA THR A 89 8.42 -6.75 -5.27
C THR A 89 7.26 -6.74 -4.29
N VAL A 90 6.07 -7.10 -4.76
CA VAL A 90 4.90 -7.25 -3.90
C VAL A 90 5.00 -8.61 -3.19
N VAL A 91 4.94 -8.58 -1.86
CA VAL A 91 4.87 -9.79 -1.04
C VAL A 91 3.48 -9.82 -0.41
N LEU A 92 2.74 -10.89 -0.69
CA LEU A 92 1.45 -11.15 -0.06
C LEU A 92 1.72 -11.77 1.31
N ARG A 93 1.19 -11.14 2.36
CA ARG A 93 1.12 -11.77 3.68
C ARG A 93 -0.31 -12.22 3.90
N ASP A 94 -0.46 -13.48 4.24
CA ASP A 94 -1.73 -14.02 4.68
C ASP A 94 -2.09 -13.43 6.04
N PHE A 95 -3.32 -12.93 6.17
CA PHE A 95 -3.85 -12.41 7.43
C PHE A 95 -4.90 -13.40 7.92
N LYS A 96 -4.53 -14.20 8.91
CA LYS A 96 -5.47 -15.00 9.69
C LYS A 96 -6.12 -14.08 10.71
N GLY A 97 -7.38 -13.71 10.47
CA GLY A 97 -8.12 -12.75 11.29
C GLY A 97 -8.46 -13.27 12.69
N GLU A 98 -7.47 -13.35 13.56
CA GLU A 98 -7.62 -13.43 15.03
C GLU A 98 -7.31 -12.08 15.68
#